data_AF-A0A956BWA2-F1
#
_entry.id   AF-A0A956BWA2-F1
#
_cell.length_a   1.000
_cell.length_b   1.000
_cell.length_c   1.000
_cell.angle_alpha   90.00
_cell.angle_beta   90.00
_cell.angle_gamma   90.00
#
_symmetry.space_group_name_H-M   'P 1'
#
loop_
_entity.id
_entity.type
_entity.pdbx_description
1 polymer ?
#
loop_
_entity_poly.entity_id
_entity_poly.type
_entity_poly.pdbx_seq_one_letter_code
_entity_poly.pdbx_strand_id
1 'polypeptide(L)'
;HELQLRTTEQLDQLTDAELRALLGDADAVLLCAVFGDTATRVGRALTQRSPRTVFALSSDAGLLRRSRDAGGLVFDGVADAVLHEATVGLGDSREPVADVARLTRAHPALGPWFEARAYWTARGAPNLAQLMVFVLGRAGAALRARPVQPVAPVRYLRGGREVEAAELGLVRGRPSVAVLDYDTGSRPGDAEVHAALCAHLERAELQCFSVLARWGAPSVAALEALPQLTRGAPLHALVLLQDFVVGGGEGRERATELLGRLDVPVIKGLRLPDRSEVAWRLSEDGLAWDSVHYRVAMPELQGAGQGVVVAAAGPVVVDARTGLQLHQLQPIDEELRSLSARVQRWSRLRTLRNADKRIAVVYYNHPPGRHNIGADNLDVPATLFELLHTLKANGYDVGDALPRTQDELLQRILASGVNLPSDRGQLAELAATAQTVSAASYAATFGALPEAVQTAVTSGPLSLLLARVEGQHDPAERVLVEALVSRTLGDVQHLTEGARHRARDRAMRLLEQLGDAYAAALAGRGAWDDVRRLTRAIEATGIEGLRGWGPAPGRVMVSDGSLVIPGLRFGNVFMGPQPPRGWELDEELLHANLAFPPPHQYL
;
A
#
# COMPACT_ATOMS: atom_id res chain seq x y z
N HIS A 1 -28.30 21.99 -24.09
CA HIS A 1 -26.97 21.38 -24.05
C HIS A 1 -27.01 20.18 -23.11
N GLU A 2 -26.45 19.06 -23.55
CA GLU A 2 -26.23 17.86 -22.74
C GLU A 2 -24.72 17.76 -22.45
N LEU A 3 -24.34 17.34 -21.25
CA LEU A 3 -22.93 17.17 -20.88
C LEU A 3 -22.55 15.70 -20.97
N GLN A 4 -21.71 15.34 -21.93
CA GLN A 4 -21.15 14.00 -22.04
C GLN A 4 -19.69 14.01 -21.59
N LEU A 5 -19.35 13.14 -20.63
CA LEU A 5 -18.01 13.03 -20.07
C LEU A 5 -17.49 11.61 -20.28
N ARG A 6 -16.21 11.49 -20.66
CA ARG A 6 -15.54 10.21 -20.87
C ARG A 6 -14.15 10.26 -20.23
N THR A 7 -13.74 9.17 -19.58
CA THR A 7 -12.33 8.97 -19.22
C THR A 7 -11.52 8.59 -20.46
N THR A 8 -10.19 8.60 -20.35
CA THR A 8 -9.29 8.14 -21.43
C THR A 8 -9.56 6.68 -21.78
N GLU A 9 -9.81 5.82 -20.79
CA GLU A 9 -10.13 4.40 -20.97
C GLU A 9 -11.44 4.22 -21.73
N GLN A 10 -12.47 5.02 -21.41
CA GLN A 10 -13.72 4.99 -22.16
C GLN A 10 -13.54 5.42 -23.62
N LEU A 11 -12.65 6.37 -23.90
CA LEU A 11 -12.35 6.79 -25.27
C LEU A 11 -11.58 5.71 -26.04
N ASP A 12 -10.66 5.01 -25.37
CA ASP A 12 -9.86 3.94 -25.98
C ASP A 12 -10.73 2.73 -26.36
N GLN A 13 -11.84 2.50 -25.67
CA GLN A 13 -12.82 1.46 -26.00
C GLN A 13 -13.70 1.78 -27.21
N LEU A 14 -13.85 3.06 -27.59
CA LEU A 14 -14.62 3.43 -28.78
C LEU A 14 -13.87 3.02 -30.05
N THR A 15 -14.59 2.74 -31.12
CA THR A 15 -14.04 2.68 -32.49
C THR A 15 -13.74 4.09 -33.01
N ASP A 16 -12.90 4.20 -34.05
CA ASP A 16 -12.60 5.50 -34.67
C ASP A 16 -13.83 6.16 -35.32
N ALA A 17 -14.84 5.39 -35.67
CA ALA A 17 -16.11 5.92 -36.18
C ALA A 17 -16.94 6.52 -35.05
N GLU A 18 -17.09 5.81 -33.93
CA GLU A 18 -17.82 6.28 -32.74
C GLU A 18 -17.15 7.51 -32.12
N LEU A 19 -15.83 7.52 -32.00
CA LEU A 19 -15.09 8.67 -31.50
C LEU A 19 -15.31 9.92 -32.37
N ARG A 20 -15.29 9.76 -33.70
CA ARG A 20 -15.56 10.88 -34.63
C ARG A 20 -16.99 11.36 -34.55
N ALA A 21 -17.96 10.46 -34.39
CA ALA A 21 -19.36 10.83 -34.20
C ALA A 21 -19.55 11.61 -32.88
N LEU A 22 -19.03 11.07 -31.78
CA LEU A 22 -19.06 11.70 -30.45
C LEU A 22 -18.51 13.13 -30.48
N LEU A 23 -17.36 13.33 -31.13
CA LEU A 23 -16.74 14.65 -31.24
C LEU A 23 -17.40 15.55 -32.28
N GLY A 24 -18.04 14.98 -33.30
CA GLY A 24 -18.69 15.71 -34.40
C GLY A 24 -20.02 16.33 -34.00
N ASP A 25 -20.77 15.66 -33.13
CA ASP A 25 -22.12 16.08 -32.71
C ASP A 25 -22.11 17.10 -31.56
N ALA A 26 -20.94 17.40 -31.00
CA ALA A 26 -20.79 18.29 -29.85
C ALA A 26 -20.85 19.78 -30.25
N ASP A 27 -21.48 20.61 -29.42
CA ASP A 27 -21.41 22.09 -29.53
C ASP A 27 -20.01 22.63 -29.21
N ALA A 28 -19.34 21.99 -28.24
CA ALA A 28 -18.00 22.32 -27.79
C ALA A 28 -17.30 21.08 -27.24
N VAL A 29 -15.97 21.03 -27.33
CA VAL A 29 -15.15 19.95 -26.77
C VAL A 29 -14.15 20.52 -25.77
N LEU A 30 -14.12 19.95 -24.57
CA LEU A 30 -13.14 20.26 -23.53
C LEU A 30 -12.31 19.00 -23.25
N LEU A 31 -11.00 19.09 -23.41
CA LEU A 31 -10.04 18.02 -23.16
C LEU A 31 -9.15 18.46 -22.00
N CYS A 32 -9.11 17.68 -20.92
CA CYS A 32 -8.30 18.00 -19.75
C CYS A 32 -7.40 16.81 -19.41
N ALA A 33 -6.09 17.03 -19.33
CA ALA A 33 -5.12 15.98 -18.95
C ALA A 33 -5.16 14.73 -19.84
N VAL A 34 -5.26 14.93 -21.17
CA VAL A 34 -5.25 13.83 -22.15
C VAL A 34 -3.87 13.72 -22.77
N PHE A 35 -3.24 12.55 -22.62
CA PHE A 35 -1.86 12.31 -23.05
C PHE A 35 -1.72 11.03 -23.88
N GLY A 36 -0.57 10.85 -24.52
CA GLY A 36 -0.14 9.61 -25.16
C GLY A 36 -0.96 9.23 -26.41
N ASP A 37 -1.23 7.93 -26.55
CA ASP A 37 -1.91 7.39 -27.73
C ASP A 37 -3.35 7.90 -27.86
N THR A 38 -4.07 8.00 -26.74
CA THR A 38 -5.41 8.60 -26.70
C THR A 38 -5.38 10.05 -27.20
N ALA A 39 -4.37 10.84 -26.79
CA ALA A 39 -4.23 12.22 -27.27
C ALA A 39 -4.01 12.30 -28.78
N THR A 40 -3.12 11.45 -29.30
CA THR A 40 -2.85 11.35 -30.75
C THR A 40 -4.09 10.93 -31.52
N ARG A 41 -4.85 9.97 -30.98
CA ARG A 41 -6.08 9.44 -31.59
C ARG A 41 -7.22 10.47 -31.59
N VAL A 42 -7.48 11.13 -30.46
CA VAL A 42 -8.44 12.24 -30.37
C VAL A 42 -8.03 13.38 -31.30
N GLY A 43 -6.74 13.72 -31.37
CA GLY A 43 -6.22 14.76 -32.27
C GLY A 43 -6.47 14.47 -33.75
N ARG A 44 -6.45 13.20 -34.17
CA ARG A 44 -6.82 12.76 -35.53
C ARG A 44 -8.33 12.76 -35.76
N ALA A 45 -9.11 12.43 -34.73
CA ALA A 45 -10.58 12.42 -34.80
C ALA A 45 -11.19 13.84 -34.85
N LEU A 46 -10.47 14.85 -34.35
CA LEU A 46 -10.84 16.27 -34.49
C LEU A 46 -10.65 16.73 -35.94
N THR A 47 -11.75 16.81 -36.69
CA THR A 47 -11.76 17.22 -38.10
C THR A 47 -12.43 18.59 -38.30
N GLN A 48 -12.61 18.99 -39.56
CA GLN A 48 -13.42 20.18 -39.92
C GLN A 48 -14.90 20.05 -39.52
N ARG A 49 -15.40 18.81 -39.33
CA ARG A 49 -16.77 18.54 -38.87
C ARG A 49 -16.93 18.67 -37.35
N SER A 50 -15.83 18.68 -36.59
CA SER A 50 -15.85 18.88 -35.14
C SER A 50 -16.16 20.34 -34.79
N PRO A 51 -16.65 20.64 -33.57
CA PRO A 51 -17.08 21.99 -33.21
C PRO A 51 -16.01 23.06 -33.41
N ARG A 52 -16.47 24.28 -33.61
CA ARG A 52 -15.60 25.46 -33.71
C ARG A 52 -14.94 25.80 -32.38
N THR A 53 -15.49 25.32 -31.26
CA THR A 53 -14.95 25.54 -29.91
C THR A 53 -14.36 24.23 -29.38
N VAL A 54 -13.03 24.19 -29.28
CA VAL A 54 -12.26 23.07 -28.69
C VAL A 54 -11.22 23.66 -27.76
N PHE A 55 -11.22 23.24 -26.50
CA PHE A 55 -10.18 23.65 -25.54
C PHE A 55 -9.47 22.42 -25.02
N ALA A 56 -8.16 22.33 -25.25
CA ALA A 56 -7.31 21.36 -24.59
C ALA A 56 -6.51 22.05 -23.48
N LEU A 57 -6.57 21.52 -22.27
CA LEU A 57 -5.92 22.06 -21.07
C LEU A 57 -5.07 20.97 -20.42
N SER A 58 -3.83 21.31 -20.06
CA SER A 58 -2.94 20.34 -19.39
C SER A 58 -2.77 19.04 -20.19
N SER A 59 -2.82 19.08 -21.52
CA SER A 59 -2.70 17.91 -22.41
C SER A 59 -1.42 17.98 -23.23
N ASP A 60 -1.14 16.95 -24.04
CA ASP A 60 -0.01 16.97 -24.97
C ASP A 60 -0.02 18.19 -25.91
N ALA A 61 1.19 18.63 -26.29
CA ALA A 61 1.40 19.77 -27.19
C ALA A 61 0.58 19.68 -28.50
N GLY A 62 0.46 18.47 -29.06
CA GLY A 62 -0.35 18.22 -30.25
C GLY A 62 -1.82 18.56 -30.06
N LEU A 63 -2.42 18.19 -28.92
CA LEU A 63 -3.81 18.55 -28.60
C LEU A 63 -3.97 20.01 -28.23
N LEU A 64 -3.02 20.59 -27.49
CA LEU A 64 -3.04 22.02 -27.16
C LEU A 64 -3.13 22.87 -28.42
N ARG A 65 -2.32 22.55 -29.44
CA ARG A 65 -2.33 23.22 -30.75
C ARG A 65 -3.62 23.03 -31.54
N ARG A 66 -4.49 22.08 -31.17
CA ARG A 66 -5.84 21.94 -31.72
C ARG A 66 -6.88 22.82 -31.02
N SER A 67 -6.52 23.50 -29.93
CA SER A 67 -7.43 24.42 -29.25
C SER A 67 -7.84 25.55 -30.19
N ARG A 68 -9.14 25.82 -30.26
CA ARG A 68 -9.77 26.80 -31.14
C ARG A 68 -11.06 27.34 -30.56
N ASP A 69 -11.42 28.53 -30.99
CA ASP A 69 -12.75 29.09 -30.81
C ASP A 69 -13.26 29.70 -32.13
N ALA A 70 -14.36 30.47 -32.07
CA ALA A 70 -14.94 31.10 -33.25
C ALA A 70 -13.95 32.00 -34.04
N GLY A 71 -12.87 32.46 -33.41
CA GLY A 71 -11.81 33.27 -34.03
C GLY A 71 -10.70 32.46 -34.72
N GLY A 72 -10.68 31.14 -34.57
CA GLY A 72 -9.67 30.27 -35.17
C GLY A 72 -8.83 29.49 -34.15
N LEU A 73 -7.67 29.01 -34.57
CA LEU A 73 -6.73 28.28 -33.72
C LEU A 73 -6.08 29.23 -32.70
N VAL A 74 -6.10 28.84 -31.42
CA VAL A 74 -5.57 29.64 -30.31
C VAL A 74 -4.05 29.74 -30.36
N PHE A 75 -3.37 28.65 -30.71
CA PHE A 75 -1.90 28.54 -30.66
C PHE A 75 -1.25 28.64 -32.06
N ASP A 76 -1.94 29.23 -33.02
CA ASP A 76 -1.36 29.44 -34.35
C ASP A 76 -0.18 30.42 -34.29
N GLY A 77 0.96 30.04 -34.87
CA GLY A 77 2.20 30.83 -34.79
C GLY A 77 2.82 30.98 -33.40
N VAL A 78 2.32 30.28 -32.37
CA VAL A 78 2.87 30.37 -31.00
C VAL A 78 4.08 29.45 -30.84
N ALA A 79 5.18 30.02 -30.32
CA ALA A 79 6.44 29.33 -30.07
C ALA A 79 6.29 28.23 -28.99
N ASP A 80 7.03 27.14 -29.13
CA ASP A 80 6.99 25.99 -28.21
C ASP A 80 7.38 26.37 -26.77
N ALA A 81 8.27 27.36 -26.58
CA ALA A 81 8.65 27.83 -25.26
C ALA A 81 7.45 28.41 -24.48
N VAL A 82 6.59 29.18 -25.14
CA VAL A 82 5.37 29.75 -24.53
C VAL A 82 4.37 28.64 -24.22
N LEU A 83 4.26 27.63 -25.10
CA LEU A 83 3.40 26.46 -24.88
C LEU A 83 3.86 25.65 -23.67
N HIS A 84 5.17 25.46 -23.52
CA HIS A 84 5.78 24.78 -22.39
C HIS A 84 5.55 25.53 -21.07
N GLU A 85 5.78 26.84 -21.05
CA GLU A 85 5.55 27.70 -19.87
C GLU A 85 4.06 27.69 -19.45
N ALA A 86 3.15 27.74 -20.43
CA ALA A 86 1.70 27.71 -20.19
C ALA A 86 1.18 26.37 -19.63
N THR A 87 1.97 25.30 -19.69
CA THR A 87 1.55 23.95 -19.31
C THR A 87 2.29 23.37 -18.13
N VAL A 88 3.62 23.35 -18.16
CA VAL A 88 4.46 22.71 -17.14
C VAL A 88 4.73 23.66 -15.96
N GLY A 89 5.05 24.93 -16.22
CA GLY A 89 5.51 25.87 -15.19
C GLY A 89 4.50 26.24 -14.10
N LEU A 90 3.22 25.90 -14.29
CA LEU A 90 2.13 26.27 -13.37
C LEU A 90 1.83 25.21 -12.30
N GLY A 91 2.37 23.99 -12.43
CA GLY A 91 2.05 22.86 -11.54
C GLY A 91 2.62 22.99 -10.13
N ASP A 92 3.83 23.56 -10.01
CA ASP A 92 4.61 23.58 -8.77
C ASP A 92 4.49 24.89 -7.97
N SER A 93 3.73 25.86 -8.49
CA SER A 93 3.62 27.19 -7.90
C SER A 93 2.79 27.22 -6.62
N ARG A 94 3.16 28.11 -5.69
CA ARG A 94 2.36 28.47 -4.51
C ARG A 94 1.17 29.37 -4.87
N GLU A 95 1.22 30.10 -5.99
CA GLU A 95 0.18 31.04 -6.42
C GLU A 95 -0.24 30.81 -7.90
N PRO A 96 -0.69 29.61 -8.26
CA PRO A 96 -0.77 29.20 -9.66
C PRO A 96 -1.83 29.98 -10.47
N VAL A 97 -2.87 30.53 -9.82
CA VAL A 97 -3.84 31.43 -10.49
C VAL A 97 -3.23 32.81 -10.78
N ALA A 98 -2.37 33.33 -9.89
CA ALA A 98 -1.68 34.59 -10.11
C ALA A 98 -0.66 34.48 -11.25
N ASP A 99 0.02 33.34 -11.36
CA ASP A 99 0.93 33.05 -12.47
C ASP A 99 0.18 32.96 -13.81
N VAL A 100 -1.00 32.32 -13.86
CA VAL A 100 -1.85 32.35 -15.06
C VAL A 100 -2.22 33.79 -15.44
N ALA A 101 -2.55 34.63 -14.46
CA ALA A 101 -2.85 36.04 -14.72
C ALA A 101 -1.62 36.82 -15.25
N ARG A 102 -0.40 36.49 -14.79
CA ARG A 102 0.85 37.05 -15.34
C ARG A 102 1.04 36.63 -16.81
N LEU A 103 0.88 35.35 -17.11
CA LEU A 103 0.99 34.83 -18.48
C LEU A 103 -0.07 35.41 -19.42
N THR A 104 -1.29 35.60 -18.91
CA THR A 104 -2.37 36.26 -19.66
C THR A 104 -1.98 37.68 -20.09
N ARG A 105 -1.32 38.44 -19.20
CA ARG A 105 -0.81 39.79 -19.52
C ARG A 105 0.36 39.77 -20.50
N ALA A 106 1.24 38.77 -20.39
CA ALA A 106 2.39 38.62 -21.28
C ALA A 106 2.00 38.18 -22.70
N HIS A 107 0.90 37.42 -22.83
CA HIS A 107 0.42 36.87 -24.09
C HIS A 107 -1.09 37.13 -24.29
N PRO A 108 -1.52 38.39 -24.55
CA PRO A 108 -2.94 38.74 -24.64
C PRO A 108 -3.71 37.97 -25.73
N ALA A 109 -3.04 37.57 -26.80
CA ALA A 109 -3.62 36.75 -27.88
C ALA A 109 -4.12 35.38 -27.39
N LEU A 110 -3.55 34.86 -26.29
CA LEU A 110 -3.94 33.61 -25.65
C LEU A 110 -4.98 33.81 -24.54
N GLY A 111 -5.49 35.03 -24.36
CA GLY A 111 -6.37 35.42 -23.25
C GLY A 111 -7.52 34.46 -22.97
N PRO A 112 -8.37 34.09 -23.97
CA PRO A 112 -9.47 33.15 -23.75
C PRO A 112 -9.01 31.77 -23.27
N TRP A 113 -7.86 31.29 -23.74
CA TRP A 113 -7.30 30.02 -23.30
C TRP A 113 -6.73 30.11 -21.89
N PHE A 114 -6.05 31.20 -21.54
CA PHE A 114 -5.61 31.40 -20.17
C PHE A 114 -6.76 31.59 -19.19
N GLU A 115 -7.89 32.14 -19.61
CA GLU A 115 -9.10 32.19 -18.77
C GLU A 115 -9.65 30.78 -18.48
N ALA A 116 -9.78 29.92 -19.50
CA ALA A 116 -10.11 28.51 -19.31
C ALA A 116 -9.09 27.80 -18.40
N ARG A 117 -7.80 28.06 -18.63
CA ARG A 117 -6.70 27.55 -17.81
C ARG A 117 -6.81 28.00 -16.36
N ALA A 118 -7.22 29.25 -16.10
CA ALA A 118 -7.36 29.78 -14.75
C ALA A 118 -8.41 29.01 -13.95
N TYR A 119 -9.57 28.67 -14.54
CA TYR A 119 -10.57 27.82 -13.86
C TYR A 119 -10.03 26.43 -13.54
N TRP A 120 -9.33 25.79 -14.49
CA TRP A 120 -8.73 24.48 -14.27
C TRP A 120 -7.67 24.50 -13.15
N THR A 121 -6.78 25.50 -13.20
CA THR A 121 -5.69 25.71 -12.25
C THR A 121 -6.19 26.10 -10.85
N ALA A 122 -7.35 26.76 -10.76
CA ALA A 122 -7.99 27.11 -9.51
C ALA A 122 -8.54 25.89 -8.74
N ARG A 123 -8.73 24.74 -9.42
CA ARG A 123 -9.24 23.47 -8.87
C ARG A 123 -10.65 23.59 -8.26
N GLY A 124 -11.18 22.48 -7.76
CA GLY A 124 -12.49 22.42 -7.11
C GLY A 124 -13.68 22.36 -8.07
N ALA A 125 -14.77 21.75 -7.59
CA ALA A 125 -15.99 21.55 -8.36
C ALA A 125 -16.63 22.87 -8.85
N PRO A 126 -16.67 23.97 -8.06
CA PRO A 126 -17.24 25.24 -8.54
C PRO A 126 -16.51 25.80 -9.75
N ASN A 127 -15.17 25.79 -9.77
CA ASN A 127 -14.40 26.29 -10.92
C ASN A 127 -14.51 25.37 -12.12
N LEU A 128 -14.54 24.05 -11.93
CA LEU A 128 -14.75 23.11 -13.04
C LEU A 128 -16.13 23.33 -13.69
N ALA A 129 -17.17 23.58 -12.90
CA ALA A 129 -18.48 23.95 -13.43
C ALA A 129 -18.42 25.28 -14.20
N GLN A 130 -17.72 26.30 -13.67
CA GLN A 130 -17.55 27.57 -14.40
C GLN A 130 -16.68 27.43 -15.66
N LEU A 131 -15.72 26.50 -15.70
CA LEU A 131 -14.97 26.16 -16.91
C LEU A 131 -15.91 25.63 -18.00
N MET A 132 -16.82 24.72 -17.65
CA MET A 132 -17.81 24.20 -18.60
C MET A 132 -18.74 25.32 -19.10
N VAL A 133 -19.20 26.19 -18.19
CA VAL A 133 -20.00 27.38 -18.53
C VAL A 133 -19.23 28.33 -19.46
N PHE A 134 -17.93 28.55 -19.20
CA PHE A 134 -17.06 29.37 -20.02
C PHE A 134 -16.94 28.82 -21.43
N VAL A 135 -16.60 27.52 -21.57
CA VAL A 135 -16.45 26.86 -22.88
C VAL A 135 -17.76 26.88 -23.67
N LEU A 136 -18.91 26.62 -23.03
CA LEU A 136 -20.22 26.71 -23.70
C LEU A 136 -20.57 28.15 -24.12
N GLY A 137 -20.26 29.14 -23.28
CA GLY A 137 -20.42 30.56 -23.65
C GLY A 137 -19.57 30.94 -24.86
N ARG A 138 -18.34 30.42 -24.96
CA ARG A 138 -17.48 30.59 -26.16
C ARG A 138 -18.04 29.89 -27.39
N ALA A 139 -18.80 28.81 -27.23
CA ALA A 139 -19.53 28.14 -28.29
C ALA A 139 -20.85 28.83 -28.70
N GLY A 140 -21.20 29.96 -28.08
CA GLY A 140 -22.38 30.75 -28.44
C GLY A 140 -23.62 30.47 -27.58
N ALA A 141 -23.51 29.64 -26.54
CA ALA A 141 -24.57 29.51 -25.55
C ALA A 141 -24.77 30.84 -24.79
N ALA A 142 -26.01 31.16 -24.43
CA ALA A 142 -26.35 32.34 -23.63
C ALA A 142 -25.99 32.14 -22.14
N LEU A 143 -24.73 31.81 -21.87
CA LEU A 143 -24.17 31.48 -20.58
C LEU A 143 -22.92 32.32 -20.32
N ARG A 144 -22.74 32.79 -19.08
CA ARG A 144 -21.57 33.58 -18.68
C ARG A 144 -20.96 33.00 -17.42
N ALA A 145 -19.69 32.65 -17.49
CA ALA A 145 -18.94 32.13 -16.35
C ALA A 145 -18.78 33.23 -15.28
N ARG A 146 -18.86 32.82 -14.02
CA ARG A 146 -18.54 33.67 -12.86
C ARG A 146 -17.03 33.67 -12.64
N PRO A 147 -16.45 34.74 -12.07
CA PRO A 147 -15.02 34.82 -11.81
C PRO A 147 -14.46 33.60 -11.07
N VAL A 148 -13.21 33.26 -11.40
CA VAL A 148 -12.44 32.19 -10.77
C VAL A 148 -12.42 32.37 -9.25
N GLN A 149 -12.62 31.28 -8.51
CA GLN A 149 -12.57 31.23 -7.05
C GLN A 149 -11.43 30.29 -6.61
N PRO A 150 -10.20 30.78 -6.42
CA PRO A 150 -9.04 29.92 -6.15
C PRO A 150 -9.23 29.04 -4.92
N VAL A 151 -9.05 27.72 -5.08
CA VAL A 151 -8.97 26.79 -3.96
C VAL A 151 -7.57 26.85 -3.36
N ALA A 152 -7.50 27.01 -2.03
CA ALA A 152 -6.23 27.09 -1.31
C ALA A 152 -5.30 25.90 -1.63
N PRO A 153 -3.99 26.11 -1.85
CA PRO A 153 -3.06 25.03 -2.16
C PRO A 153 -2.81 24.04 -1.02
N VAL A 154 -3.07 24.47 0.23
CA VAL A 154 -3.01 23.66 1.46
C VAL A 154 -4.35 23.81 2.17
N ARG A 155 -4.95 22.67 2.54
CA ARG A 155 -6.30 22.57 3.15
C ARG A 155 -6.29 21.51 4.23
N TYR A 156 -7.32 21.49 5.08
CA TYR A 156 -7.35 20.61 6.24
C TYR A 156 -8.64 19.82 6.30
N LEU A 157 -8.54 18.54 6.70
CA LEU A 157 -9.71 17.73 7.01
C LEU A 157 -9.74 17.32 8.49
N ARG A 158 -10.93 17.31 9.06
CA ARG A 158 -11.25 16.73 10.37
C ARG A 158 -12.48 15.83 10.21
N GLY A 159 -12.34 14.54 10.54
CA GLY A 159 -13.44 13.56 10.37
C GLY A 159 -13.94 13.45 8.93
N GLY A 160 -13.06 13.58 7.93
CA GLY A 160 -13.40 13.56 6.51
C GLY A 160 -14.04 14.83 5.95
N ARG A 161 -14.18 15.89 6.77
CA ARG A 161 -14.77 17.17 6.35
C ARG A 161 -13.73 18.26 6.33
N GLU A 162 -13.84 19.15 5.36
CA GLU A 162 -12.95 20.31 5.24
C GLU A 162 -13.22 21.33 6.35
N VAL A 163 -12.15 21.82 6.96
CA VAL A 163 -12.17 22.78 8.07
C VAL A 163 -11.03 23.80 7.91
N GLU A 164 -11.16 24.95 8.56
CA GLU A 164 -10.04 25.90 8.66
C GLU A 164 -8.97 25.39 9.63
N ALA A 165 -7.73 25.88 9.48
CA ALA A 165 -6.61 25.48 10.36
C ALA A 165 -6.91 25.69 11.85
N ALA A 166 -7.62 26.77 12.19
CA ALA A 166 -8.02 27.12 13.55
C ALA A 166 -9.10 26.17 14.12
N GLU A 167 -9.83 25.47 13.25
CA GLU A 167 -10.96 24.61 13.60
C GLU A 167 -10.56 23.14 13.76
N LEU A 168 -9.26 22.81 13.58
CA LEU A 168 -8.75 21.45 13.82
C LEU A 168 -9.05 20.92 15.23
N GLY A 169 -9.13 21.83 16.21
CA GLY A 169 -9.62 21.51 17.55
C GLY A 169 -8.78 20.48 18.31
N LEU A 170 -7.46 20.44 18.09
CA LEU A 170 -6.57 19.51 18.77
C LEU A 170 -6.50 19.81 20.28
N VAL A 171 -6.80 18.82 21.09
CA VAL A 171 -6.73 18.86 22.55
C VAL A 171 -5.26 18.89 22.99
N ARG A 172 -4.91 19.85 23.84
CA ARG A 172 -3.56 20.02 24.38
C ARG A 172 -3.12 18.80 25.21
N GLY A 173 -1.87 18.39 25.06
CA GLY A 173 -1.24 17.27 25.75
C GLY A 173 -1.60 15.89 25.17
N ARG A 174 -2.63 15.79 24.33
CA ARG A 174 -2.99 14.53 23.68
C ARG A 174 -2.17 14.32 22.40
N PRO A 175 -1.69 13.08 22.16
CA PRO A 175 -0.92 12.76 20.97
C PRO A 175 -1.74 12.98 19.69
N SER A 176 -1.09 13.43 18.63
CA SER A 176 -1.71 13.69 17.34
C SER A 176 -0.99 12.97 16.19
N VAL A 177 -1.73 12.69 15.13
CA VAL A 177 -1.28 12.07 13.89
C VAL A 177 -1.81 12.92 12.74
N ALA A 178 -0.90 13.34 11.87
CA ALA A 178 -1.23 14.03 10.65
C ALA A 178 -1.33 13.02 9.50
N VAL A 179 -2.30 13.20 8.61
CA VAL A 179 -2.41 12.45 7.35
C VAL A 179 -2.12 13.42 6.20
N LEU A 180 -0.97 13.28 5.54
CA LEU A 180 -0.61 14.11 4.38
C LEU A 180 -1.08 13.44 3.10
N ASP A 181 -1.94 14.13 2.35
CA ASP A 181 -2.44 13.67 1.05
C ASP A 181 -2.44 14.79 0.01
N TYR A 182 -2.73 14.44 -1.24
CA TYR A 182 -2.94 15.36 -2.33
C TYR A 182 -4.16 16.25 -2.09
N ASP A 183 -4.24 17.36 -2.82
CA ASP A 183 -5.41 18.25 -2.81
C ASP A 183 -6.69 17.54 -3.30
N THR A 184 -6.58 16.33 -3.85
CA THR A 184 -7.68 15.46 -4.23
C THR A 184 -8.26 14.66 -3.07
N GLY A 185 -7.62 14.62 -1.90
CA GLY A 185 -8.05 13.84 -0.73
C GLY A 185 -9.44 14.21 -0.17
N SER A 186 -10.03 15.33 -0.62
CA SER A 186 -11.40 15.73 -0.30
C SER A 186 -12.46 15.23 -1.30
N ARG A 187 -12.08 14.46 -2.32
CA ARG A 187 -13.03 13.86 -3.27
C ARG A 187 -13.83 12.73 -2.61
N PRO A 188 -15.02 12.40 -3.13
CA PRO A 188 -15.72 11.18 -2.71
C PRO A 188 -14.82 9.94 -2.85
N GLY A 189 -14.94 8.99 -1.92
CA GLY A 189 -14.00 7.86 -1.79
C GLY A 189 -12.73 8.24 -1.04
N ASP A 190 -11.93 9.19 -1.53
CA ASP A 190 -10.72 9.64 -0.83
C ASP A 190 -11.02 10.19 0.58
N ALA A 191 -12.02 11.07 0.69
CA ALA A 191 -12.44 11.63 1.98
C ALA A 191 -12.96 10.56 2.96
N GLU A 192 -13.52 9.47 2.43
CA GLU A 192 -13.96 8.32 3.22
C GLU A 192 -12.77 7.53 3.76
N VAL A 193 -11.71 7.34 2.96
CA VAL A 193 -10.44 6.75 3.43
C VAL A 193 -9.86 7.59 4.56
N HIS A 194 -9.81 8.92 4.42
CA HIS A 194 -9.38 9.83 5.47
C HIS A 194 -10.24 9.72 6.74
N ALA A 195 -11.56 9.70 6.59
CA ALA A 195 -12.49 9.58 7.71
C ALA A 195 -12.33 8.25 8.45
N ALA A 196 -12.23 7.13 7.72
CA ALA A 196 -12.08 5.80 8.27
C ALA A 196 -10.72 5.63 8.99
N LEU A 197 -9.62 6.09 8.37
CA LEU A 197 -8.30 6.09 8.98
C LEU A 197 -8.30 6.91 10.28
N CYS A 198 -8.81 8.15 10.24
CA CYS A 198 -8.88 8.97 11.43
C CYS A 198 -9.78 8.39 12.51
N ALA A 199 -10.89 7.72 12.15
CA ALA A 199 -11.73 7.03 13.13
C ALA A 199 -10.97 5.90 13.85
N HIS A 200 -10.17 5.12 13.13
CA HIS A 200 -9.33 4.08 13.74
C HIS A 200 -8.23 4.64 14.65
N LEU A 201 -7.62 5.78 14.28
CA LEU A 201 -6.62 6.44 15.10
C LEU A 201 -7.23 7.06 16.37
N GLU A 202 -8.40 7.69 16.26
CA GLU A 202 -9.10 8.29 17.42
C GLU A 202 -9.55 7.21 18.41
N ARG A 203 -9.99 6.04 17.94
CA ARG A 203 -10.27 4.86 18.81
C ARG A 203 -9.01 4.34 19.51
N ALA A 204 -7.84 4.53 18.92
CA ALA A 204 -6.54 4.24 19.52
C ALA A 204 -6.01 5.40 20.41
N GLU A 205 -6.88 6.36 20.75
CA GLU A 205 -6.61 7.56 21.56
C GLU A 205 -5.67 8.58 20.92
N LEU A 206 -5.43 8.48 19.61
CA LEU A 206 -4.59 9.38 18.83
C LEU A 206 -5.44 10.37 18.04
N GLN A 207 -5.23 11.67 18.26
CA GLN A 207 -5.98 12.69 17.54
C GLN A 207 -5.58 12.71 16.06
N CYS A 208 -6.53 12.64 15.13
CA CYS A 208 -6.21 12.55 13.71
C CYS A 208 -6.76 13.71 12.87
N PHE A 209 -5.88 14.37 12.12
CA PHE A 209 -6.28 15.38 11.14
C PHE A 209 -5.56 15.14 9.83
N SER A 210 -6.12 15.62 8.72
CA SER A 210 -5.48 15.52 7.41
C SER A 210 -5.04 16.89 6.92
N VAL A 211 -3.89 16.92 6.25
CA VAL A 211 -3.39 18.07 5.51
C VAL A 211 -3.39 17.68 4.05
N LEU A 212 -4.22 18.35 3.26
CA LEU A 212 -4.28 18.17 1.82
C LEU A 212 -3.41 19.23 1.17
N ALA A 213 -2.49 18.81 0.31
CA ALA A 213 -1.59 19.74 -0.37
C ALA A 213 -1.41 19.36 -1.83
N ARG A 214 -1.32 20.37 -2.70
CA ARG A 214 -0.82 20.14 -4.07
C ARG A 214 0.62 19.64 -4.02
N TRP A 215 1.01 18.86 -5.03
CA TRP A 215 2.40 18.45 -5.21
C TRP A 215 3.31 19.67 -5.45
N GLY A 216 4.62 19.53 -5.21
CA GLY A 216 5.56 20.65 -5.36
C GLY A 216 5.67 21.51 -4.10
N ALA A 217 5.84 22.83 -4.28
CA ALA A 217 6.04 23.77 -3.19
C ALA A 217 4.93 23.80 -2.12
N PRO A 218 3.63 23.55 -2.44
CA PRO A 218 2.58 23.46 -1.43
C PRO A 218 2.73 22.26 -0.48
N SER A 219 3.21 21.11 -0.95
CA SER A 219 3.48 19.95 -0.08
C SER A 219 4.61 20.22 0.91
N VAL A 220 5.62 21.02 0.52
CA VAL A 220 6.65 21.53 1.44
C VAL A 220 6.01 22.48 2.46
N ALA A 221 5.16 23.41 2.02
CA ALA A 221 4.47 24.34 2.93
C ALA A 221 3.55 23.62 3.94
N ALA A 222 2.95 22.49 3.54
CA ALA A 222 2.18 21.64 4.44
C ALA A 222 3.04 21.07 5.57
N LEU A 223 4.25 20.57 5.26
CA LEU A 223 5.21 20.12 6.27
C LEU A 223 5.69 21.28 7.17
N GLU A 224 5.93 22.47 6.60
CA GLU A 224 6.32 23.68 7.36
C GLU A 224 5.24 24.11 8.36
N ALA A 225 3.97 23.87 8.04
CA ALA A 225 2.84 24.22 8.91
C ALA A 225 2.64 23.24 10.09
N LEU A 226 3.09 21.98 9.99
CA LEU A 226 2.80 20.95 11.00
C LEU A 226 3.22 21.32 12.44
N PRO A 227 4.42 21.89 12.71
CA PRO A 227 4.80 22.29 14.07
C PRO A 227 3.88 23.35 14.67
N GLN A 228 3.34 24.26 13.84
CA GLN A 228 2.40 25.28 14.26
C GLN A 228 1.01 24.68 14.53
N LEU A 229 0.52 23.83 13.63
CA LEU A 229 -0.79 23.17 13.73
C LEU A 229 -0.88 22.25 14.95
N THR A 230 0.23 21.58 15.28
CA THR A 230 0.31 20.64 16.40
C THR A 230 0.83 21.31 17.68
N ARG A 231 0.91 22.64 17.73
CA ARG A 231 1.40 23.35 18.93
C ARG A 231 0.54 22.99 20.14
N GLY A 232 1.16 22.33 21.11
CA GLY A 232 0.51 21.89 22.34
C GLY A 232 -0.13 20.50 22.25
N ALA A 233 -0.25 19.89 21.07
CA ALA A 233 -0.74 18.53 20.88
C ALA A 233 0.32 17.71 20.13
N PRO A 234 1.25 17.03 20.84
CA PRO A 234 2.48 16.50 20.24
C PRO A 234 2.20 15.58 19.05
N LEU A 235 2.87 15.85 17.92
CA LEU A 235 2.82 14.99 16.75
C LEU A 235 3.59 13.70 17.06
N HIS A 236 2.94 12.54 16.87
CA HIS A 236 3.51 11.23 17.16
C HIS A 236 3.78 10.40 15.91
N ALA A 237 3.12 10.71 14.79
CA ALA A 237 3.36 10.09 13.49
C ALA A 237 2.81 10.95 12.35
N LEU A 238 3.33 10.71 11.15
CA LEU A 238 2.78 11.18 9.89
C LEU A 238 2.34 9.97 9.06
N VAL A 239 1.09 9.95 8.58
CA VAL A 239 0.65 8.98 7.57
C VAL A 239 0.69 9.66 6.22
N LEU A 240 1.49 9.14 5.29
CA LEU A 240 1.64 9.67 3.95
C LEU A 240 0.76 8.87 2.98
N LEU A 241 -0.28 9.50 2.43
CA LEU A 241 -1.13 8.91 1.38
C LEU A 241 -0.72 9.35 -0.02
N GLN A 242 0.06 10.44 -0.13
CA GLN A 242 0.61 10.88 -1.42
C GLN A 242 1.52 9.81 -1.99
N ASP A 243 1.32 9.49 -3.26
CA ASP A 243 2.33 8.78 -4.06
C ASP A 243 3.46 9.74 -4.43
N PHE A 244 4.60 9.24 -4.91
CA PHE A 244 5.83 10.03 -5.14
C PHE A 244 6.44 10.63 -3.87
N VAL A 245 7.58 11.30 -4.06
CA VAL A 245 8.23 12.11 -3.03
C VAL A 245 7.37 13.34 -2.68
N VAL A 246 7.39 13.70 -1.39
CA VAL A 246 6.93 15.00 -0.90
C VAL A 246 7.94 16.06 -1.32
N GLY A 247 7.44 17.18 -1.82
CA GLY A 247 8.27 18.16 -2.52
C GLY A 247 8.61 17.67 -3.93
N GLY A 248 8.19 18.44 -4.93
CA GLY A 248 8.57 18.25 -6.33
C GLY A 248 9.86 19.00 -6.68
N GLY A 249 10.61 18.50 -7.66
CA GLY A 249 11.85 19.12 -8.13
C GLY A 249 12.83 19.44 -7.00
N GLU A 250 13.26 20.71 -6.91
CA GLU A 250 14.17 21.21 -5.88
C GLU A 250 13.58 21.16 -4.45
N GLY A 251 12.24 21.11 -4.31
CA GLY A 251 11.57 21.05 -3.01
C GLY A 251 11.77 19.74 -2.24
N ARG A 252 12.24 18.68 -2.91
CA ARG A 252 12.43 17.34 -2.32
C ARG A 252 13.42 17.34 -1.15
N GLU A 253 14.56 18.01 -1.30
CA GLU A 253 15.59 18.07 -0.25
C GLU A 253 15.07 18.78 1.00
N ARG A 254 14.37 19.89 0.78
CA ARG A 254 13.72 20.64 1.86
C ARG A 254 12.65 19.81 2.56
N ALA A 255 11.85 19.05 1.82
CA ALA A 255 10.87 18.14 2.41
C ALA A 255 11.53 17.06 3.27
N THR A 256 12.61 16.43 2.78
CA THR A 256 13.38 15.44 3.56
C THR A 256 13.94 16.03 4.86
N GLU A 257 14.49 17.24 4.78
CA GLU A 257 14.97 17.96 5.98
C GLU A 257 13.84 18.23 6.98
N LEU A 258 12.67 18.69 6.50
CA LEU A 258 11.52 18.95 7.35
C LEU A 258 11.01 17.67 8.00
N LEU A 259 10.92 16.56 7.26
CA LEU A 259 10.54 15.25 7.80
C LEU A 259 11.51 14.81 8.90
N GLY A 260 12.82 14.97 8.70
CA GLY A 260 13.84 14.69 9.72
C GLY A 260 13.68 15.56 10.97
N ARG A 261 13.34 16.85 10.81
CA ARG A 261 13.08 17.77 11.93
C ARG A 261 11.81 17.46 12.71
N LEU A 262 10.80 16.86 12.08
CA LEU A 262 9.59 16.42 12.78
C LEU A 262 9.91 15.27 13.76
N ASP A 263 10.94 14.47 13.47
CA ASP A 263 11.41 13.37 14.31
C ASP A 263 10.27 12.43 14.74
N VAL A 264 9.43 12.03 13.80
CA VAL A 264 8.32 11.09 13.98
C VAL A 264 8.34 10.03 12.88
N PRO A 265 7.82 8.82 13.11
CA PRO A 265 7.66 7.84 12.05
C PRO A 265 6.75 8.37 10.95
N VAL A 266 7.19 8.19 9.71
CA VAL A 266 6.41 8.46 8.49
C VAL A 266 5.95 7.11 7.92
N ILE A 267 4.65 6.83 8.02
CA ILE A 267 4.04 5.57 7.60
C ILE A 267 3.40 5.75 6.22
N LYS A 268 3.77 4.91 5.25
CA LYS A 268 3.22 4.98 3.89
C LYS A 268 1.89 4.23 3.80
N GLY A 269 0.81 4.97 3.54
CA GLY A 269 -0.48 4.39 3.15
C GLY A 269 -0.59 4.30 1.63
N LEU A 270 -0.89 3.12 1.12
CA LEU A 270 -1.00 2.80 -0.29
C LEU A 270 -2.47 2.71 -0.68
N ARG A 271 -2.84 3.33 -1.81
CA ARG A 271 -4.18 3.25 -2.39
C ARG A 271 -4.08 2.57 -3.74
N LEU A 272 -4.98 1.65 -4.04
CA LEU A 272 -5.01 0.89 -5.29
C LEU A 272 -6.19 1.37 -6.16
N PRO A 273 -6.06 2.49 -6.90
CA PRO A 273 -7.14 3.01 -7.75
C PRO A 273 -7.48 2.09 -8.94
N ASP A 274 -6.57 1.19 -9.26
CA ASP A 274 -6.58 0.31 -10.43
C ASP A 274 -6.95 -1.14 -10.10
N ARG A 275 -7.14 -1.49 -8.83
CA ARG A 275 -7.33 -2.87 -8.37
C ARG A 275 -8.36 -2.96 -7.26
N SER A 276 -9.29 -3.91 -7.37
CA SER A 276 -10.23 -4.25 -6.31
C SER A 276 -9.52 -4.86 -5.10
N GLU A 277 -10.16 -4.89 -3.93
CA GLU A 277 -9.61 -5.61 -2.77
C GLU A 277 -9.43 -7.11 -3.06
N VAL A 278 -10.36 -7.72 -3.80
CA VAL A 278 -10.30 -9.14 -4.18
C VAL A 278 -9.10 -9.39 -5.09
N ALA A 279 -8.96 -8.62 -6.18
CA ALA A 279 -7.83 -8.70 -7.08
C ALA A 279 -6.51 -8.49 -6.35
N TRP A 280 -6.45 -7.55 -5.41
CA TRP A 280 -5.27 -7.34 -4.58
C TRP A 280 -4.92 -8.59 -3.74
N ARG A 281 -5.88 -9.17 -3.03
CA ARG A 281 -5.65 -10.35 -2.17
C ARG A 281 -5.30 -11.61 -2.95
N LEU A 282 -5.74 -11.72 -4.21
CA LEU A 282 -5.44 -12.84 -5.11
C LEU A 282 -4.15 -12.63 -5.92
N SER A 283 -3.67 -11.39 -6.03
CA SER A 283 -2.49 -11.04 -6.81
C SER A 283 -1.19 -11.56 -6.19
N GLU A 284 -0.21 -11.82 -7.06
CA GLU A 284 1.15 -12.23 -6.66
C GLU A 284 2.04 -11.04 -6.34
N ASP A 285 1.89 -9.99 -7.12
CA ASP A 285 2.70 -8.79 -7.08
C ASP A 285 2.28 -7.85 -5.93
N GLY A 286 1.02 -7.95 -5.47
CA GLY A 286 0.40 -7.06 -4.48
C GLY A 286 0.19 -5.66 -5.04
N LEU A 287 1.24 -5.02 -5.54
CA LEU A 287 1.22 -3.78 -6.29
C LEU A 287 1.61 -4.05 -7.74
N ALA A 288 0.98 -3.33 -8.67
CA ALA A 288 1.42 -3.34 -10.06
C ALA A 288 2.90 -2.90 -10.14
N TRP A 289 3.72 -3.69 -10.83
CA TRP A 289 5.18 -3.53 -10.89
C TRP A 289 5.61 -2.12 -11.31
N ASP A 290 4.93 -1.56 -12.31
CA ASP A 290 5.17 -0.21 -12.83
C ASP A 290 4.89 0.89 -11.79
N SER A 291 4.07 0.62 -10.78
CA SER A 291 3.75 1.54 -9.69
C SER A 291 4.70 1.50 -8.49
N VAL A 292 5.43 0.39 -8.30
CA VAL A 292 6.28 0.17 -7.11
C VAL A 292 7.29 1.30 -6.92
N HIS A 293 7.91 1.77 -8.01
CA HIS A 293 8.95 2.78 -7.92
C HIS A 293 8.45 4.13 -7.36
N TYR A 294 7.25 4.59 -7.75
CA TYR A 294 6.71 5.87 -7.29
C TYR A 294 5.82 5.75 -6.05
N ARG A 295 5.21 4.58 -5.79
CA ARG A 295 4.37 4.35 -4.60
C ARG A 295 5.16 3.90 -3.38
N VAL A 296 6.31 3.24 -3.56
CA VAL A 296 7.12 2.68 -2.46
C VAL A 296 8.54 3.22 -2.48
N ALA A 297 9.32 2.92 -3.51
CA ALA A 297 10.76 3.17 -3.49
C ALA A 297 11.12 4.67 -3.37
N MET A 298 10.43 5.54 -4.11
CA MET A 298 10.65 6.99 -4.03
C MET A 298 10.30 7.57 -2.65
N PRO A 299 9.12 7.32 -2.05
CA PRO A 299 8.84 7.69 -0.66
C PRO A 299 9.85 7.16 0.36
N GLU A 300 10.38 5.94 0.19
CA GLU A 300 11.39 5.36 1.08
C GLU A 300 12.69 6.18 1.10
N LEU A 301 13.07 6.83 0.00
CA LEU A 301 14.20 7.77 -0.04
C LEU A 301 14.03 8.97 0.90
N GLN A 302 12.80 9.25 1.35
CA GLN A 302 12.49 10.30 2.34
C GLN A 302 12.12 9.73 3.72
N GLY A 303 12.38 8.44 3.96
CA GLY A 303 12.09 7.76 5.22
C GLY A 303 10.61 7.41 5.41
N ALA A 304 9.76 7.56 4.40
CA ALA A 304 8.38 7.09 4.42
C ALA A 304 8.34 5.58 4.18
N GLY A 305 8.32 4.79 5.26
CA GLY A 305 8.38 3.34 5.22
C GLY A 305 7.13 2.66 5.78
N GLN A 306 7.23 1.35 6.02
CA GLN A 306 6.15 0.53 6.59
C GLN A 306 4.84 0.63 5.78
N GLY A 307 4.95 0.36 4.47
CA GLY A 307 3.83 0.41 3.53
C GLY A 307 2.66 -0.48 3.96
N VAL A 308 1.45 0.08 3.95
CA VAL A 308 0.20 -0.65 4.19
C VAL A 308 -0.83 -0.24 3.14
N VAL A 309 -1.51 -1.21 2.54
CA VAL A 309 -2.61 -0.94 1.60
C VAL A 309 -3.84 -0.51 2.38
N VAL A 310 -4.25 0.74 2.28
CA VAL A 310 -5.35 1.31 3.09
C VAL A 310 -6.67 1.40 2.35
N ALA A 311 -6.64 1.33 1.02
CA ALA A 311 -7.82 1.41 0.18
C ALA A 311 -7.59 0.75 -1.18
N ALA A 312 -8.67 0.25 -1.76
CA ALA A 312 -8.68 -0.35 -3.09
C ALA A 312 -9.82 0.22 -3.95
N ALA A 313 -9.80 -0.06 -5.25
CA ALA A 313 -10.83 0.40 -6.17
C ALA A 313 -12.16 -0.27 -5.83
N GLY A 314 -13.18 0.55 -5.60
CA GLY A 314 -14.56 0.10 -5.51
C GLY A 314 -15.13 -0.29 -6.88
N PRO A 315 -16.40 -0.70 -6.91
CA PRO A 315 -17.07 -1.07 -8.14
C PRO A 315 -17.13 0.10 -9.11
N VAL A 316 -17.09 -0.24 -10.40
CA VAL A 316 -17.27 0.73 -11.48
C VAL A 316 -18.69 1.28 -11.46
N VAL A 317 -18.81 2.59 -11.39
CA VAL A 317 -20.10 3.28 -11.50
C VAL A 317 -20.11 4.16 -12.74
N VAL A 318 -21.10 4.00 -13.60
CA VAL A 318 -21.34 4.90 -14.73
C VAL A 318 -22.38 5.93 -14.31
N ASP A 319 -22.00 7.21 -14.30
CA ASP A 319 -22.93 8.30 -14.02
C ASP A 319 -23.98 8.37 -15.14
N ALA A 320 -25.26 8.18 -14.80
CA ALA A 320 -26.34 8.12 -15.78
C ALA A 320 -26.60 9.46 -16.49
N ARG A 321 -26.16 10.59 -15.93
CA ARG A 321 -26.39 11.93 -16.51
C ARG A 321 -25.31 12.34 -17.49
N THR A 322 -24.07 11.90 -17.27
CA THR A 322 -22.92 12.29 -18.11
C THR A 322 -22.28 11.13 -18.87
N GLY A 323 -22.56 9.89 -18.48
CA GLY A 323 -21.89 8.69 -18.97
C GLY A 323 -20.45 8.54 -18.48
N LEU A 324 -20.06 9.27 -17.43
CA LEU A 324 -18.70 9.20 -16.87
C LEU A 324 -18.53 7.91 -16.08
N GLN A 325 -17.48 7.16 -16.37
CA GLN A 325 -17.09 6.02 -15.55
C GLN A 325 -16.25 6.49 -14.34
N LEU A 326 -16.63 6.05 -13.15
CA LEU A 326 -15.99 6.40 -11.88
C LEU A 326 -15.57 5.14 -11.13
N HIS A 327 -14.38 5.22 -10.53
CA HIS A 327 -13.84 4.23 -9.60
C HIS A 327 -13.58 4.94 -8.28
N GLN A 328 -14.48 4.82 -7.32
CA GLN A 328 -14.27 5.40 -6.00
C GLN A 328 -13.45 4.44 -5.15
N LEU A 329 -12.43 4.96 -4.46
CA LEU A 329 -11.68 4.17 -3.50
C LEU A 329 -12.56 3.77 -2.32
N GLN A 330 -12.40 2.53 -1.87
CA GLN A 330 -13.04 2.01 -0.67
C GLN A 330 -11.97 1.67 0.38
N PRO A 331 -12.13 2.11 1.63
CA PRO A 331 -11.21 1.79 2.71
C PRO A 331 -11.22 0.29 3.02
N ILE A 332 -10.04 -0.28 3.29
CA ILE A 332 -9.90 -1.66 3.76
C ILE A 332 -9.78 -1.65 5.29
N ASP A 333 -10.88 -1.92 5.99
CA ASP A 333 -11.00 -1.73 7.44
C ASP A 333 -9.94 -2.50 8.25
N GLU A 334 -9.64 -3.74 7.84
CA GLU A 334 -8.61 -4.58 8.46
C GLU A 334 -7.23 -3.92 8.41
N GLU A 335 -6.86 -3.36 7.26
CA GLU A 335 -5.56 -2.74 7.05
C GLU A 335 -5.46 -1.38 7.74
N LEU A 336 -6.55 -0.60 7.76
CA LEU A 336 -6.61 0.64 8.55
C LEU A 336 -6.42 0.38 10.05
N ARG A 337 -7.00 -0.72 10.56
CA ARG A 337 -6.81 -1.17 11.94
C ARG A 337 -5.36 -1.58 12.20
N SER A 338 -4.74 -2.31 11.26
CA SER A 338 -3.33 -2.71 11.32
C SER A 338 -2.39 -1.50 11.35
N LEU A 339 -2.61 -0.53 10.46
CA LEU A 339 -1.87 0.73 10.42
C LEU A 339 -2.06 1.52 11.71
N SER A 340 -3.29 1.68 12.20
CA SER A 340 -3.57 2.39 13.45
C SER A 340 -2.87 1.74 14.64
N ALA A 341 -2.93 0.40 14.77
CA ALA A 341 -2.23 -0.34 15.82
C ALA A 341 -0.70 -0.16 15.74
N ARG A 342 -0.14 -0.11 14.54
CA ARG A 342 1.29 0.19 14.32
C ARG A 342 1.64 1.61 14.79
N VAL A 343 0.85 2.61 14.42
CA VAL A 343 1.04 4.00 14.86
C VAL A 343 0.91 4.12 16.38
N GLN A 344 -0.07 3.44 16.99
CA GLN A 344 -0.24 3.40 18.44
C GLN A 344 0.98 2.81 19.16
N ARG A 345 1.59 1.74 18.61
CA ARG A 345 2.81 1.15 19.16
C ARG A 345 4.00 2.10 19.07
N TRP A 346 4.16 2.83 17.97
CA TRP A 346 5.18 3.88 17.84
C TRP A 346 4.96 5.03 18.83
N SER A 347 3.72 5.50 18.96
CA SER A 347 3.32 6.50 19.95
C SER A 347 3.68 6.05 21.36
N ARG A 348 3.34 4.80 21.71
CA ARG A 348 3.71 4.20 23.01
C ARG A 348 5.22 4.15 23.20
N LEU A 349 5.98 3.70 22.20
CA LEU A 349 7.45 3.61 22.26
C LEU A 349 8.10 4.98 22.53
N ARG A 350 7.55 6.05 21.95
CA ARG A 350 8.01 7.43 22.19
C ARG A 350 7.79 7.87 23.63
N THR A 351 6.68 7.46 24.25
CA THR A 351 6.28 7.91 25.61
C THR A 351 6.85 7.07 26.75
N LEU A 352 7.24 5.82 26.49
CA LEU A 352 7.80 4.94 27.51
C LEU A 352 9.20 5.41 27.95
N ARG A 353 9.47 5.36 29.25
CA ARG A 353 10.84 5.50 29.78
C ARG A 353 11.68 4.32 29.30
N ASN A 354 12.97 4.54 29.05
CA ASN A 354 13.86 3.47 28.58
C ASN A 354 13.86 2.24 29.52
N ALA A 355 13.80 2.45 30.84
CA ALA A 355 13.72 1.36 31.81
C ALA A 355 12.47 0.47 31.67
N ASP A 356 11.36 1.02 31.17
CA ASP A 356 10.09 0.30 31.00
C ASP A 356 9.95 -0.34 29.60
N LYS A 357 10.88 -0.05 28.68
CA LYS A 357 10.86 -0.62 27.33
C LYS A 357 11.29 -2.08 27.38
N ARG A 358 10.49 -2.94 26.75
CA ARG A 358 10.80 -4.36 26.54
C ARG A 358 11.29 -4.55 25.12
N ILE A 359 12.47 -5.13 24.96
CA ILE A 359 13.15 -5.28 23.67
C ILE A 359 13.35 -6.77 23.41
N ALA A 360 12.96 -7.22 22.22
CA ALA A 360 13.32 -8.54 21.72
C ALA A 360 14.35 -8.35 20.59
N VAL A 361 15.48 -9.05 20.70
CA VAL A 361 16.52 -9.13 19.67
C VAL A 361 16.48 -10.53 19.10
N VAL A 362 16.15 -10.64 17.81
CA VAL A 362 16.03 -11.92 17.10
C VAL A 362 17.20 -12.05 16.15
N TYR A 363 17.98 -13.11 16.28
CA TYR A 363 19.11 -13.42 15.38
C TYR A 363 18.83 -14.66 14.54
N TYR A 364 19.49 -14.77 13.39
CA TYR A 364 19.34 -15.96 12.55
C TYR A 364 20.05 -17.17 13.17
N ASN A 365 19.38 -18.32 13.11
CA ASN A 365 19.94 -19.60 13.48
C ASN A 365 19.61 -20.66 12.40
N HIS A 366 20.22 -20.48 11.22
CA HIS A 366 19.95 -21.28 10.03
C HIS A 366 21.25 -21.81 9.40
N PRO A 367 21.35 -23.13 9.13
CA PRO A 367 20.45 -24.20 9.59
C PRO A 367 20.36 -24.33 11.12
N PRO A 368 19.26 -24.83 11.71
CA PRO A 368 19.09 -24.99 13.16
C PRO A 368 20.22 -25.78 13.81
N GLY A 369 20.58 -25.38 15.03
CA GLY A 369 21.58 -26.04 15.85
C GLY A 369 22.65 -25.08 16.36
N ARG A 370 23.72 -25.64 16.94
CA ARG A 370 24.76 -24.86 17.64
C ARG A 370 25.84 -24.27 16.73
N HIS A 371 25.86 -24.61 15.46
CA HIS A 371 26.97 -24.24 14.56
C HIS A 371 26.70 -22.98 13.74
N ASN A 372 25.45 -22.50 13.70
CA ASN A 372 25.01 -21.51 12.71
C ASN A 372 24.31 -20.33 13.35
N ILE A 373 25.02 -19.54 14.16
CA ILE A 373 24.55 -18.22 14.62
C ILE A 373 25.35 -17.19 13.85
N GLY A 374 24.70 -16.44 12.98
CA GLY A 374 25.42 -15.56 12.08
C GLY A 374 24.54 -14.61 11.31
N ALA A 375 25.19 -13.69 10.63
CA ALA A 375 24.63 -12.75 9.68
C ALA A 375 25.70 -12.46 8.62
N ASP A 376 25.30 -11.99 7.45
CA ASP A 376 26.25 -11.64 6.40
C ASP A 376 27.16 -10.49 6.86
N ASN A 377 28.49 -10.72 6.83
CA ASN A 377 29.54 -9.76 7.18
C ASN A 377 29.42 -9.08 8.56
N LEU A 378 28.71 -9.68 9.53
CA LEU A 378 28.53 -9.14 10.88
C LEU A 378 28.96 -10.15 11.95
N ASP A 379 29.82 -9.71 12.88
CA ASP A 379 30.14 -10.46 14.09
C ASP A 379 28.95 -10.38 15.06
N VAL A 380 28.05 -11.36 14.98
CA VAL A 380 26.81 -11.39 15.74
C VAL A 380 27.07 -11.43 17.25
N PRO A 381 27.91 -12.32 17.81
CA PRO A 381 28.19 -12.32 19.25
C PRO A 381 28.77 -11.00 19.75
N ALA A 382 29.75 -10.42 19.05
CA ALA A 382 30.33 -9.13 19.43
C ALA A 382 29.28 -8.01 19.40
N THR A 383 28.45 -7.98 18.36
CA THR A 383 27.39 -6.97 18.21
C THR A 383 26.33 -7.07 19.31
N LEU A 384 25.87 -8.28 19.64
CA LEU A 384 24.90 -8.51 20.71
C LEU A 384 25.45 -8.10 22.09
N PHE A 385 26.73 -8.38 22.33
CA PHE A 385 27.43 -7.97 23.55
C PHE A 385 27.46 -6.44 23.68
N GLU A 386 27.93 -5.73 22.65
CA GLU A 386 27.98 -4.27 22.64
C GLU A 386 26.59 -3.64 22.73
N LEU A 387 25.57 -4.25 22.10
CA LEU A 387 24.19 -3.79 22.20
C LEU A 387 23.67 -3.84 23.64
N LEU A 388 23.92 -4.93 24.39
CA LEU A 388 23.51 -5.04 25.81
C LEU A 388 24.14 -3.95 26.67
N HIS A 389 25.45 -3.71 26.50
CA HIS A 389 26.16 -2.68 27.25
C HIS A 389 25.69 -1.26 26.87
N THR A 390 25.43 -1.02 25.59
CA THR A 390 24.88 0.25 25.10
C THR A 390 23.48 0.50 25.64
N LEU A 391 22.61 -0.51 25.65
CA LEU A 391 21.26 -0.42 26.25
C LEU A 391 21.35 -0.10 27.74
N LYS A 392 22.23 -0.78 28.49
CA LYS A 392 22.45 -0.46 29.92
C LYS A 392 22.87 0.99 30.13
N ALA A 393 23.85 1.46 29.36
CA ALA A 393 24.36 2.83 29.45
C ALA A 393 23.28 3.89 29.13
N ASN A 394 22.30 3.55 28.30
CA ASN A 394 21.16 4.42 27.95
C ASN A 394 19.94 4.24 28.86
N GLY A 395 20.09 3.56 30.00
CA GLY A 395 19.05 3.44 31.04
C GLY A 395 17.94 2.43 30.72
N TYR A 396 18.19 1.48 29.83
CA TYR A 396 17.30 0.33 29.63
C TYR A 396 17.55 -0.71 30.73
N ASP A 397 16.49 -1.41 31.13
CA ASP A 397 16.61 -2.51 32.09
C ASP A 397 17.15 -3.78 31.41
N VAL A 398 18.43 -4.06 31.63
CA VAL A 398 19.11 -5.29 31.20
C VAL A 398 19.45 -6.20 32.38
N GLY A 399 18.93 -5.91 33.58
CA GLY A 399 19.29 -6.60 34.82
C GLY A 399 20.75 -6.40 35.28
N ASP A 400 21.11 -7.14 36.33
CA ASP A 400 22.39 -6.98 37.03
C ASP A 400 23.48 -7.95 36.54
N ALA A 401 23.09 -9.09 35.96
CA ALA A 401 23.99 -10.19 35.61
C ALA A 401 24.31 -10.27 34.11
N LEU A 402 24.90 -9.19 33.57
CA LEU A 402 25.41 -9.18 32.20
C LEU A 402 26.63 -10.11 32.04
N PRO A 403 26.84 -10.71 30.85
CA PRO A 403 28.09 -11.37 30.52
C PRO A 403 29.27 -10.40 30.63
N ARG A 404 30.44 -10.90 31.04
CA ARG A 404 31.67 -10.09 31.17
C ARG A 404 32.47 -10.03 29.89
N THR A 405 32.30 -11.03 29.02
CA THR A 405 32.99 -11.14 27.73
C THR A 405 32.03 -11.60 26.64
N GLN A 406 32.42 -11.35 25.39
CA GLN A 406 31.71 -11.84 24.21
C GLN A 406 31.62 -13.37 24.21
N ASP A 407 32.72 -14.05 24.58
CA ASP A 407 32.75 -15.52 24.69
C ASP A 407 31.74 -16.03 25.72
N GLU A 408 31.60 -15.36 26.87
CA GLU A 408 30.61 -15.75 27.87
C GLU A 408 29.18 -15.63 27.32
N LEU A 409 28.89 -14.55 26.58
CA LEU A 409 27.60 -14.40 25.92
C LEU A 409 27.37 -15.51 24.89
N LEU A 410 28.37 -15.80 24.05
CA LEU A 410 28.29 -16.87 23.05
C LEU A 410 28.00 -18.23 23.70
N GLN A 411 28.70 -18.58 24.78
CA GLN A 411 28.45 -19.85 25.49
C GLN A 411 27.02 -19.93 26.04
N ARG A 412 26.49 -18.83 26.59
CA ARG A 412 25.08 -18.76 27.02
C ARG A 412 24.12 -18.95 25.85
N ILE A 413 24.40 -18.32 24.70
CA ILE A 413 23.59 -18.48 23.49
C ILE A 413 23.62 -19.93 23.00
N LEU A 414 24.79 -20.57 22.92
CA LEU A 414 24.92 -21.96 22.48
C LEU A 414 24.21 -22.97 23.41
N ALA A 415 24.10 -22.63 24.69
CA ALA A 415 23.41 -23.45 25.68
C ALA A 415 21.88 -23.32 25.60
N SER A 416 21.35 -22.09 25.45
CA SER A 416 19.91 -21.82 25.66
C SER A 416 19.21 -21.04 24.55
N GLY A 417 19.94 -20.56 23.55
CA GLY A 417 19.48 -19.69 22.48
C GLY A 417 19.61 -20.31 21.08
N VAL A 418 19.37 -21.61 20.94
CA VAL A 418 19.45 -22.33 19.66
C VAL A 418 18.19 -23.14 19.41
N ASN A 419 17.84 -23.31 18.14
CA ASN A 419 16.75 -24.19 17.72
C ASN A 419 17.25 -25.64 17.61
N LEU A 420 16.49 -26.57 18.18
CA LEU A 420 16.81 -28.01 18.22
C LEU A 420 15.62 -28.88 17.76
N PRO A 421 15.02 -28.63 16.58
CA PRO A 421 13.82 -29.36 16.16
C PRO A 421 14.07 -30.87 15.92
N SER A 422 15.31 -31.24 15.57
CA SER A 422 15.69 -32.62 15.25
C SER A 422 16.24 -33.43 16.44
N ASP A 423 16.57 -32.78 17.56
CA ASP A 423 17.16 -33.44 18.74
C ASP A 423 16.21 -33.36 19.94
N ARG A 424 15.35 -34.38 20.06
CA ARG A 424 14.35 -34.44 21.14
C ARG A 424 14.96 -34.53 22.54
N GLY A 425 16.13 -35.15 22.69
CA GLY A 425 16.78 -35.30 23.98
C GLY A 425 17.29 -33.96 24.49
N GLN A 426 18.07 -33.26 23.65
CA GLN A 426 18.58 -31.94 23.99
C GLN A 426 17.48 -30.88 24.04
N LEU A 427 16.40 -31.02 23.26
CA LEU A 427 15.22 -30.16 23.37
C LEU A 427 14.53 -30.32 24.73
N ALA A 428 14.42 -31.54 25.25
CA ALA A 428 13.83 -31.77 26.58
C ALA A 428 14.67 -31.14 27.70
N GLU A 429 16.00 -31.23 27.60
CA GLU A 429 16.92 -30.55 28.52
C GLU A 429 16.80 -29.02 28.41
N LEU A 430 16.72 -28.49 27.19
CA LEU A 430 16.53 -27.06 26.94
C LEU A 430 15.19 -26.57 27.49
N ALA A 431 14.11 -27.34 27.32
CA ALA A 431 12.78 -27.00 27.80
C ALA A 431 12.70 -26.82 29.32
N ALA A 432 13.61 -27.45 30.08
CA ALA A 432 13.68 -27.28 31.53
C ALA A 432 14.17 -25.89 31.97
N THR A 433 14.82 -25.14 31.07
CA THR A 433 15.42 -23.82 31.38
C THR A 433 14.94 -22.69 30.46
N ALA A 434 14.46 -23.02 29.27
CA ALA A 434 13.94 -22.06 28.29
C ALA A 434 12.56 -21.52 28.68
N GLN A 435 12.14 -20.45 28.00
CA GLN A 435 10.75 -20.00 28.09
C GLN A 435 9.85 -20.99 27.36
N THR A 436 8.66 -21.25 27.90
CA THR A 436 7.68 -22.16 27.28
C THR A 436 6.30 -21.53 27.18
N VAL A 437 5.55 -21.92 26.15
CA VAL A 437 4.13 -21.57 25.98
C VAL A 437 3.32 -22.86 25.99
N SER A 438 2.43 -23.01 26.97
CA SER A 438 1.59 -24.21 27.06
C SER A 438 0.68 -24.35 25.84
N ALA A 439 0.37 -25.60 25.44
CA ALA A 439 -0.59 -25.87 24.37
C ALA A 439 -1.91 -25.11 24.55
N ALA A 440 -2.44 -25.07 25.79
CA ALA A 440 -3.69 -24.38 26.09
C ALA A 440 -3.60 -22.86 25.86
N SER A 441 -2.52 -22.23 26.33
CA SER A 441 -2.32 -20.78 26.13
C SER A 441 -2.12 -20.45 24.66
N TYR A 442 -1.35 -21.26 23.93
CA TYR A 442 -1.11 -21.05 22.51
C TYR A 442 -2.38 -21.28 21.69
N ALA A 443 -3.14 -22.34 21.97
CA ALA A 443 -4.38 -22.65 21.25
C ALA A 443 -5.42 -21.51 21.35
N ALA A 444 -5.52 -20.86 22.52
CA ALA A 444 -6.40 -19.70 22.69
C ALA A 444 -5.98 -18.52 21.79
N THR A 445 -4.68 -18.22 21.72
CA THR A 445 -4.14 -17.16 20.85
C THR A 445 -4.29 -17.52 19.36
N PHE A 446 -3.94 -18.76 19.00
CA PHE A 446 -4.02 -19.25 17.63
C PHE A 446 -5.46 -19.24 17.09
N GLY A 447 -6.43 -19.61 17.93
CA GLY A 447 -7.86 -19.57 17.57
C GLY A 447 -8.42 -18.16 17.32
N ALA A 448 -7.72 -17.10 17.74
CA ALA A 448 -8.09 -15.71 17.47
C ALA A 448 -7.51 -15.16 16.15
N LEU A 449 -6.64 -15.92 15.46
CA LEU A 449 -6.09 -15.53 14.16
C LEU A 449 -7.15 -15.69 13.05
N PRO A 450 -6.99 -15.01 11.89
CA PRO A 450 -7.88 -15.23 10.75
C PRO A 450 -7.94 -16.71 10.33
N GLU A 451 -9.12 -17.18 9.92
CA GLU A 451 -9.35 -18.58 9.52
C GLU A 451 -8.40 -19.03 8.40
N ALA A 452 -8.04 -18.13 7.48
CA ALA A 452 -7.05 -18.39 6.45
C ALA A 452 -5.67 -18.73 7.04
N VAL A 453 -5.23 -18.01 8.08
CA VAL A 453 -3.95 -18.30 8.76
C VAL A 453 -4.04 -19.62 9.51
N GLN A 454 -5.16 -19.87 10.20
CA GLN A 454 -5.38 -21.13 10.91
C GLN A 454 -5.33 -22.32 9.93
N THR A 455 -6.14 -22.27 8.88
CA THR A 455 -6.22 -23.30 7.82
C THR A 455 -4.88 -23.53 7.15
N ALA A 456 -4.15 -22.46 6.83
CA ALA A 456 -2.82 -22.58 6.26
C ALA A 456 -1.93 -23.38 7.21
N VAL A 457 -1.76 -22.93 8.45
CA VAL A 457 -0.84 -23.57 9.40
C VAL A 457 -1.27 -25.01 9.72
N THR A 458 -2.56 -25.29 9.93
CA THR A 458 -3.01 -26.62 10.34
C THR A 458 -3.05 -27.63 9.20
N SER A 459 -3.49 -27.19 8.02
CA SER A 459 -3.90 -28.07 6.91
C SER A 459 -3.06 -27.88 5.65
N GLY A 460 -2.24 -26.83 5.59
CA GLY A 460 -1.24 -26.63 4.54
C GLY A 460 -1.69 -25.72 3.39
N PRO A 461 -0.81 -25.56 2.38
CA PRO A 461 -0.99 -24.63 1.26
C PRO A 461 -2.21 -24.95 0.39
N LEU A 462 -2.52 -26.24 0.18
CA LEU A 462 -3.61 -26.65 -0.71
C LEU A 462 -4.99 -26.39 -0.12
N SER A 463 -5.14 -26.57 1.20
CA SER A 463 -6.35 -26.19 1.93
C SER A 463 -6.55 -24.68 1.94
N LEU A 464 -5.48 -23.90 2.14
CA LEU A 464 -5.53 -22.44 2.02
C LEU A 464 -5.95 -22.00 0.61
N LEU A 465 -5.34 -22.59 -0.43
CA LEU A 465 -5.67 -22.30 -1.82
C LEU A 465 -7.15 -22.56 -2.08
N LEU A 466 -7.65 -23.72 -1.68
CA LEU A 466 -9.07 -24.06 -1.81
C LEU A 466 -9.94 -23.01 -1.13
N ALA A 467 -9.66 -22.63 0.12
CA ALA A 467 -10.44 -21.65 0.86
C ALA A 467 -10.44 -20.24 0.22
N ARG A 468 -9.39 -19.89 -0.53
CA ARG A 468 -9.29 -18.60 -1.24
C ARG A 468 -10.02 -18.57 -2.57
N VAL A 469 -10.01 -19.70 -3.29
CA VAL A 469 -10.44 -19.81 -4.69
C VAL A 469 -11.86 -20.37 -4.80
N GLU A 470 -12.28 -21.22 -3.87
CA GLU A 470 -13.65 -21.71 -3.80
C GLU A 470 -14.63 -20.56 -3.54
N GLY A 471 -15.69 -20.47 -4.36
CA GLY A 471 -16.66 -19.38 -4.25
C GLY A 471 -16.32 -18.14 -5.09
N GLN A 472 -15.10 -18.04 -5.63
CA GLN A 472 -14.72 -16.94 -6.53
C GLN A 472 -15.21 -17.22 -7.95
N HIS A 473 -16.33 -16.58 -8.29
CA HIS A 473 -17.00 -16.76 -9.58
C HIS A 473 -16.96 -15.50 -10.45
N ASP A 474 -16.30 -14.43 -10.01
CA ASP A 474 -16.20 -13.21 -10.79
C ASP A 474 -15.36 -13.47 -12.06
N PRO A 475 -15.95 -13.37 -13.27
CA PRO A 475 -15.21 -13.57 -14.51
C PRO A 475 -14.05 -12.58 -14.67
N ALA A 476 -14.12 -11.39 -14.06
CA ALA A 476 -13.06 -10.39 -14.10
C ALA A 476 -11.81 -10.83 -13.33
N GLU A 477 -11.97 -11.68 -12.30
CA GLU A 477 -10.91 -12.16 -11.42
C GLU A 477 -10.37 -13.53 -11.86
N ARG A 478 -11.02 -14.19 -12.84
CA ARG A 478 -10.71 -15.56 -13.26
C ARG A 478 -9.24 -15.77 -13.60
N VAL A 479 -8.61 -14.82 -14.30
CA VAL A 479 -7.20 -14.90 -14.67
C VAL A 479 -6.30 -14.89 -13.43
N LEU A 480 -6.63 -14.08 -12.42
CA LEU A 480 -5.89 -14.03 -11.15
C LEU A 480 -6.05 -15.32 -10.36
N VAL A 481 -7.26 -15.86 -10.33
CA VAL A 481 -7.57 -17.15 -9.70
C VAL A 481 -6.80 -18.30 -10.36
N GLU A 482 -6.84 -18.40 -11.70
CA GLU A 482 -6.12 -19.41 -12.47
C GLU A 482 -4.60 -19.31 -12.26
N ALA A 483 -4.05 -18.08 -12.24
CA ALA A 483 -2.64 -17.84 -11.95
C ALA A 483 -2.27 -18.26 -10.51
N LEU A 484 -3.09 -17.93 -9.52
CA LEU A 484 -2.88 -18.32 -8.12
C LEU A 484 -2.87 -19.86 -7.97
N VAL A 485 -3.82 -20.55 -8.58
CA VAL A 485 -3.88 -22.02 -8.59
C VAL A 485 -2.63 -22.59 -9.26
N SER A 486 -2.30 -22.13 -10.46
CA SER A 486 -1.17 -22.64 -11.23
C SER A 486 0.15 -22.51 -10.47
N ARG A 487 0.44 -21.33 -9.91
CA ARG A 487 1.66 -21.12 -9.11
C ARG A 487 1.69 -21.97 -7.87
N THR A 488 0.62 -21.97 -7.08
CA THR A 488 0.58 -22.73 -5.82
C THR A 488 0.76 -24.23 -6.08
N LEU A 489 0.13 -24.78 -7.12
CA LEU A 489 0.34 -26.17 -7.50
C LEU A 489 1.76 -26.42 -8.01
N GLY A 490 2.34 -25.49 -8.77
CA GLY A 490 3.74 -25.58 -9.22
C GLY A 490 4.74 -25.59 -8.06
N ASP A 491 4.58 -24.67 -7.10
CA ASP A 491 5.39 -24.60 -5.87
C ASP A 491 5.30 -25.90 -5.06
N VAL A 492 4.08 -26.41 -4.92
CA VAL A 492 3.81 -27.65 -4.19
C VAL A 492 4.38 -28.88 -4.92
N GLN A 493 4.28 -28.92 -6.25
CA GLN A 493 4.88 -29.98 -7.08
C GLN A 493 6.39 -29.98 -6.95
N HIS A 494 7.04 -28.82 -7.13
CA HIS A 494 8.49 -28.70 -7.03
C HIS A 494 9.03 -29.18 -5.68
N LEU A 495 8.37 -28.81 -4.58
CA LEU A 495 8.73 -29.30 -3.26
C LEU A 495 8.50 -30.82 -3.11
N THR A 496 7.39 -31.33 -3.63
CA THR A 496 7.07 -32.76 -3.57
C THR A 496 8.07 -33.60 -4.38
N GLU A 497 8.62 -33.07 -5.47
CA GLU A 497 9.68 -33.73 -6.24
C GLU A 497 10.94 -33.99 -5.41
N GLY A 498 11.32 -33.05 -4.53
CA GLY A 498 12.46 -33.19 -3.61
C GLY A 498 12.19 -34.04 -2.36
N ALA A 499 10.93 -34.36 -2.06
CA ALA A 499 10.57 -35.01 -0.81
C ALA A 499 11.04 -36.47 -0.71
N ARG A 500 11.83 -36.79 0.33
CA ARG A 500 12.25 -38.17 0.64
C ARG A 500 11.15 -38.93 1.39
N HIS A 501 10.06 -39.27 0.70
CA HIS A 501 8.90 -39.94 1.32
C HIS A 501 8.31 -41.07 0.45
N ARG A 502 7.88 -42.17 1.07
CA ARG A 502 7.31 -43.35 0.37
C ARG A 502 6.05 -43.04 -0.47
N ALA A 503 5.33 -41.99 -0.11
CA ALA A 503 4.10 -41.57 -0.80
C ALA A 503 4.34 -40.52 -1.89
N ARG A 504 5.61 -40.14 -2.16
CA ARG A 504 5.98 -39.10 -3.13
C ARG A 504 5.30 -39.28 -4.48
N ASP A 505 5.48 -40.43 -5.13
CA ASP A 505 4.94 -40.65 -6.48
C ASP A 505 3.40 -40.68 -6.49
N ARG A 506 2.78 -41.11 -5.39
CA ARG A 506 1.33 -41.02 -5.22
C ARG A 506 0.89 -39.57 -5.08
N ALA A 507 1.59 -38.75 -4.30
CA ALA A 507 1.31 -37.34 -4.12
C ALA A 507 1.44 -36.57 -5.45
N MET A 508 2.50 -36.83 -6.23
CA MET A 508 2.69 -36.23 -7.56
C MET A 508 1.51 -36.51 -8.50
N ARG A 509 1.04 -37.77 -8.58
CA ARG A 509 -0.14 -38.12 -9.38
C ARG A 509 -1.43 -37.47 -8.89
N LEU A 510 -1.57 -37.29 -7.58
CA LEU A 510 -2.74 -36.61 -7.01
C LEU A 510 -2.70 -35.10 -7.28
N LEU A 511 -1.52 -34.48 -7.28
CA LEU A 511 -1.34 -33.06 -7.61
C LEU A 511 -1.68 -32.77 -9.08
N GLU A 512 -1.32 -33.67 -10.00
CA GLU A 512 -1.71 -33.59 -11.40
C GLU A 512 -3.25 -33.64 -11.54
N GLN A 513 -3.89 -34.64 -10.92
CA GLN A 513 -5.36 -34.74 -10.88
C GLN A 513 -6.02 -33.52 -10.24
N LEU A 514 -5.40 -32.93 -9.21
CA LEU A 514 -5.89 -31.73 -8.55
C LEU A 514 -5.87 -30.52 -9.51
N GLY A 515 -4.82 -30.39 -10.32
CA GLY A 515 -4.75 -29.37 -11.38
C GLY A 515 -5.89 -29.49 -12.38
N ASP A 516 -6.15 -30.71 -12.87
CA ASP A 516 -7.26 -30.99 -13.79
C ASP A 516 -8.62 -30.68 -13.15
N ALA A 517 -8.80 -31.02 -11.87
CA ALA A 517 -10.02 -30.75 -11.11
C ALA A 517 -10.26 -29.25 -10.94
N TYR A 518 -9.22 -28.46 -10.63
CA TYR A 518 -9.32 -26.99 -10.58
C TYR A 518 -9.68 -26.42 -11.95
N ALA A 519 -9.00 -26.85 -13.03
CA ALA A 519 -9.32 -26.39 -14.38
C ALA A 519 -10.78 -26.70 -14.77
N ALA A 520 -11.31 -27.86 -14.34
CA ALA A 520 -12.71 -28.21 -14.52
C ALA A 520 -13.67 -27.36 -13.68
N ALA A 521 -13.35 -27.13 -12.40
CA ALA A 521 -14.15 -26.33 -11.50
C ALA A 521 -14.25 -24.86 -11.97
N LEU A 522 -13.11 -24.26 -12.33
CA LEU A 522 -13.02 -22.88 -12.84
C LEU A 522 -13.67 -22.71 -14.22
N ALA A 523 -13.75 -23.78 -15.01
CA ALA A 523 -14.52 -23.81 -16.25
C ALA A 523 -16.04 -23.99 -16.04
N GLY A 524 -16.52 -23.99 -14.78
CA GLY A 524 -17.94 -24.11 -14.45
C GLY A 524 -18.51 -25.53 -14.54
N ARG A 525 -17.65 -26.57 -14.55
CA ARG A 525 -18.07 -27.97 -14.66
C ARG A 525 -18.42 -28.64 -13.31
N GLY A 526 -18.56 -27.86 -12.23
CA GLY A 526 -19.08 -28.36 -10.94
C GLY A 526 -18.16 -29.31 -10.16
N ALA A 527 -16.85 -29.33 -10.44
CA ALA A 527 -15.89 -30.30 -9.89
C ALA A 527 -15.30 -29.93 -8.51
N TRP A 528 -15.90 -29.00 -7.76
CA TRP A 528 -15.37 -28.59 -6.44
C TRP A 528 -15.32 -29.72 -5.41
N ASP A 529 -16.22 -30.71 -5.51
CA ASP A 529 -16.16 -31.93 -4.69
C ASP A 529 -14.93 -32.79 -5.00
N ASP A 530 -14.51 -32.84 -6.27
CA ASP A 530 -13.28 -33.53 -6.68
C ASP A 530 -12.06 -32.80 -6.13
N VAL A 531 -12.03 -31.46 -6.24
CA VAL A 531 -10.97 -30.61 -5.64
C VAL A 531 -10.87 -30.89 -4.14
N ARG A 532 -11.97 -30.80 -3.39
CA ARG A 532 -12.02 -31.12 -1.95
C ARG A 532 -11.53 -32.52 -1.61
N ARG A 533 -11.90 -33.52 -2.42
CA ARG A 533 -11.48 -34.92 -2.21
C ARG A 533 -9.99 -35.09 -2.45
N LEU A 534 -9.47 -34.51 -3.54
CA LEU A 534 -8.06 -34.60 -3.92
C LEU A 534 -7.16 -33.85 -2.95
N THR A 535 -7.53 -32.64 -2.52
CA THR A 535 -6.82 -31.90 -1.47
C THR A 535 -6.67 -32.75 -0.21
N ARG A 536 -7.76 -33.32 0.32
CA ARG A 536 -7.70 -34.23 1.48
C ARG A 536 -6.88 -35.50 1.24
N ALA A 537 -6.93 -36.06 0.03
CA ALA A 537 -6.14 -37.23 -0.32
C ALA A 537 -4.63 -36.94 -0.35
N ILE A 538 -4.24 -35.72 -0.75
CA ILE A 538 -2.85 -35.25 -0.74
C ILE A 538 -2.40 -35.00 0.69
N GLU A 539 -3.20 -34.32 1.51
CA GLU A 539 -2.91 -34.13 2.95
C GLU A 539 -2.71 -35.47 3.67
N ALA A 540 -3.54 -36.47 3.35
CA ALA A 540 -3.46 -37.82 3.90
C ALA A 540 -2.22 -38.62 3.46
N THR A 541 -1.42 -38.12 2.51
CA THR A 541 -0.13 -38.75 2.15
C THR A 541 0.87 -38.67 3.29
N GLY A 542 0.70 -37.72 4.22
CA GLY A 542 1.60 -37.53 5.35
C GLY A 542 2.90 -36.81 5.02
N ILE A 543 3.08 -36.36 3.77
CA ILE A 543 4.25 -35.56 3.38
C ILE A 543 4.16 -34.21 4.11
N GLU A 544 5.24 -33.88 4.83
CA GLU A 544 5.39 -32.60 5.53
C GLU A 544 5.26 -31.44 4.52
N GLY A 545 4.80 -30.28 4.96
CA GLY A 545 4.52 -29.15 4.07
C GLY A 545 3.21 -29.28 3.28
N LEU A 546 2.82 -30.48 2.82
CA LEU A 546 1.54 -30.68 2.11
C LEU A 546 0.33 -30.68 3.05
N ARG A 547 0.50 -31.30 4.21
CA ARG A 547 -0.56 -31.50 5.22
C ARG A 547 -0.69 -30.38 6.25
N GLY A 548 0.11 -29.31 6.11
CA GLY A 548 0.33 -28.34 7.18
C GLY A 548 1.09 -28.92 8.37
N TRP A 549 1.00 -28.23 9.52
CA TRP A 549 1.69 -28.56 10.77
C TRP A 549 0.79 -29.27 11.80
N GLY A 550 -0.46 -29.59 11.41
CA GLY A 550 -1.44 -30.24 12.26
C GLY A 550 -2.09 -29.27 13.26
N PRO A 551 -2.85 -29.79 14.25
CA PRO A 551 -3.44 -28.94 15.27
C PRO A 551 -2.37 -28.36 16.22
N ALA A 552 -2.66 -27.17 16.75
CA ALA A 552 -1.86 -26.54 17.81
C ALA A 552 -1.61 -27.51 18.99
N PRO A 553 -0.39 -27.57 19.57
CA PRO A 553 0.78 -26.72 19.29
C PRO A 553 1.70 -27.25 18.17
N GLY A 554 1.27 -28.25 17.39
CA GLY A 554 2.13 -28.92 16.43
C GLY A 554 3.19 -29.81 17.06
N ARG A 555 4.34 -29.93 16.39
CA ARG A 555 5.45 -30.84 16.77
C ARG A 555 6.82 -30.18 16.79
N VAL A 556 6.97 -29.04 16.11
CA VAL A 556 8.24 -28.34 15.99
C VAL A 556 8.54 -27.64 17.30
N MET A 557 9.68 -27.96 17.91
CA MET A 557 10.12 -27.39 19.18
C MET A 557 9.06 -27.53 20.29
N VAL A 558 8.40 -28.69 20.36
CA VAL A 558 7.43 -29.03 21.41
C VAL A 558 8.06 -30.04 22.38
N SER A 559 8.04 -29.72 23.67
CA SER A 559 8.44 -30.62 24.77
C SER A 559 7.37 -30.60 25.85
N ASP A 560 6.99 -31.76 26.38
CA ASP A 560 5.95 -31.92 27.40
C ASP A 560 4.64 -31.14 27.12
N GLY A 561 4.22 -31.13 25.85
CA GLY A 561 3.02 -30.43 25.40
C GLY A 561 3.11 -28.90 25.38
N SER A 562 4.30 -28.33 25.49
CA SER A 562 4.55 -26.89 25.44
C SER A 562 5.50 -26.52 24.30
N LEU A 563 5.25 -25.39 23.65
CA LEU A 563 6.18 -24.78 22.71
C LEU A 563 7.39 -24.24 23.47
N VAL A 564 8.58 -24.61 23.03
CA VAL A 564 9.85 -24.14 23.59
C VAL A 564 10.32 -22.91 22.82
N ILE A 565 10.52 -21.80 23.54
CA ILE A 565 11.02 -20.54 23.01
C ILE A 565 12.45 -20.34 23.55
N PRO A 566 13.48 -20.79 22.80
CA PRO A 566 14.87 -20.64 23.20
C PRO A 566 15.26 -19.16 23.25
N GLY A 567 16.13 -18.82 24.19
CA GLY A 567 16.69 -17.48 24.31
C GLY A 567 17.20 -17.16 25.70
N LEU A 568 17.84 -16.01 25.79
CA LEU A 568 18.38 -15.42 27.00
C LEU A 568 17.53 -14.21 27.40
N ARG A 569 17.34 -14.02 28.70
CA ARG A 569 16.64 -12.86 29.25
C ARG A 569 17.56 -12.05 30.16
N PHE A 570 17.66 -10.77 29.86
CA PHE A 570 18.43 -9.76 30.59
C PHE A 570 17.47 -8.64 30.98
N GLY A 571 16.91 -8.68 32.20
CA GLY A 571 15.87 -7.72 32.63
C GLY A 571 14.67 -7.71 31.67
N ASN A 572 14.48 -6.58 30.99
CA ASN A 572 13.46 -6.35 29.96
C ASN A 572 13.92 -6.64 28.52
N VAL A 573 15.14 -7.15 28.32
CA VAL A 573 15.69 -7.56 27.02
C VAL A 573 15.63 -9.07 26.87
N PHE A 574 15.03 -9.54 25.78
CA PHE A 574 15.06 -10.93 25.34
C PHE A 574 15.95 -11.06 24.10
N MET A 575 16.81 -12.08 24.05
CA MET A 575 17.64 -12.41 22.90
C MET A 575 17.43 -13.87 22.53
N GLY A 576 16.94 -14.15 21.32
CA GLY A 576 16.66 -15.52 20.90
C GLY A 576 16.80 -15.72 19.40
N PRO A 577 16.91 -16.97 18.94
CA PRO A 577 16.99 -17.26 17.53
C PRO A 577 15.61 -17.05 16.88
N GLN A 578 15.61 -16.70 15.60
CA GLN A 578 14.42 -16.83 14.76
C GLN A 578 14.00 -18.31 14.76
N PRO A 579 12.72 -18.65 15.01
CA PRO A 579 12.25 -20.03 14.91
C PRO A 579 12.50 -20.63 13.52
N PRO A 580 12.73 -21.95 13.41
CA PRO A 580 12.88 -22.62 12.12
C PRO A 580 11.64 -22.43 11.25
N ARG A 581 11.84 -22.12 9.96
CA ARG A 581 10.75 -22.00 8.98
C ARG A 581 10.21 -23.37 8.54
N GLY A 582 10.92 -24.42 8.88
CA GLY A 582 10.65 -25.85 8.75
C GLY A 582 11.92 -26.64 9.07
N TRP A 583 11.86 -27.98 9.13
CA TRP A 583 13.04 -28.79 9.45
C TRP A 583 13.07 -30.21 8.84
N GLU A 584 11.92 -30.82 8.52
CA GLU A 584 11.87 -32.16 7.90
C GLU A 584 11.96 -32.14 6.36
N LEU A 585 11.76 -30.98 5.74
CA LEU A 585 11.96 -30.74 4.31
C LEU A 585 13.23 -29.92 4.08
N ASP A 586 13.73 -29.91 2.85
CA ASP A 586 14.85 -29.06 2.45
C ASP A 586 14.58 -27.61 2.88
N GLU A 587 15.38 -27.14 3.83
CA GLU A 587 15.15 -25.87 4.52
C GLU A 587 15.32 -24.69 3.56
N GLU A 588 16.23 -24.80 2.58
CA GLU A 588 16.43 -23.78 1.53
C GLU A 588 15.15 -23.60 0.70
N LEU A 589 14.46 -24.71 0.38
CA LEU A 589 13.20 -24.67 -0.37
C LEU A 589 12.06 -24.04 0.45
N LEU A 590 12.06 -24.19 1.78
CA LEU A 590 11.03 -23.62 2.64
C LEU A 590 11.25 -22.15 3.00
N HIS A 591 12.50 -21.69 3.06
CA HIS A 591 12.81 -20.29 3.35
C HIS A 591 12.49 -19.36 2.17
N ALA A 592 12.64 -19.85 0.94
CA ALA A 592 12.38 -19.06 -0.27
C ALA A 592 10.94 -19.18 -0.81
N ASN A 593 10.12 -20.10 -0.28
CA ASN A 593 8.80 -20.40 -0.82
C ASN A 593 7.66 -19.91 0.10
N LEU A 594 6.91 -18.92 -0.40
CA LEU A 594 5.80 -18.31 0.34
C LEU A 594 4.51 -19.14 0.34
N ALA A 595 4.41 -20.18 -0.48
CA ALA A 595 3.25 -21.06 -0.48
C ALA A 595 3.12 -21.79 0.86
N PHE A 596 4.23 -22.14 1.51
CA PHE A 596 4.22 -22.95 2.72
C PHE A 596 4.10 -22.10 3.99
N PRO A 597 3.11 -22.38 4.86
CA PRO A 597 2.94 -21.68 6.13
C PRO A 597 4.07 -22.03 7.11
N PRO A 598 4.42 -21.14 8.04
CA PRO A 598 5.41 -21.45 9.05
C PRO A 598 4.85 -22.39 10.14
N PRO A 599 5.69 -23.12 10.89
CA PRO A 599 5.25 -23.95 12.01
C PRO A 599 4.59 -23.14 13.13
N HIS A 600 3.84 -23.82 13.99
CA HIS A 600 3.20 -23.20 15.16
C HIS A 600 4.15 -22.41 16.07
N GLN A 601 5.38 -22.88 16.28
CA GLN A 601 6.39 -22.19 17.10
C GLN A 601 6.86 -20.86 16.49
N TYR A 602 6.76 -20.70 15.18
CA TYR A 602 7.14 -19.47 14.49
C TYR A 602 6.13 -18.35 14.71
N LEU A 603 4.85 -18.70 14.86
CA LEU A 603 3.76 -17.79 15.20
C LEU A 603 3.80 -17.41 16.69
#